data_AF-A0A6G3X2A7-F1
#
_entry.id   AF-A0A6G3X2A7-F1
#
_cell.length_a   1.000
_cell.length_b   1.000
_cell.length_c   1.000
_cell.angle_alpha   90.00
_cell.angle_beta   90.00
_cell.angle_gamma   90.00
#
_symmetry.space_group_name_H-M   'P 1'
#
loop_
_entity.id
_entity.type
_entity.pdbx_description
1 polymer ?
#
loop_
_entity_poly.entity_id
_entity_poly.type
_entity_poly.pdbx_seq_one_letter_code
_entity_poly.pdbx_strand_id
1 'polypeptide(L)'
;TAGNTNNLNGKILRIHPEDDGTYTLPSGNLFTGEEPDEGGGKTRGEIYVMGVRNPARISIDAATDTLYAGWVGPDAGAPSTTWGPAKYDTFAAITKAGNHGWPYCMGNNQPYRDRNLPDPSKPLGWYDCDAPKNES
;
A
#
# COMPACT_ATOMS: atom_id res chain seq x y z
N THR A 1 -3.64 4.51 -7.69
CA THR A 1 -2.64 4.98 -6.68
C THR A 1 -2.04 3.79 -5.93
N ALA A 2 -1.28 3.99 -4.84
CA ALA A 2 -0.81 2.88 -3.98
C ALA A 2 -1.96 2.06 -3.35
N GLY A 3 -3.15 2.67 -3.23
CA GLY A 3 -4.39 2.01 -2.83
C GLY A 3 -5.12 1.27 -3.96
N ASN A 4 -4.73 1.47 -5.22
CA ASN A 4 -5.32 0.76 -6.35
C ASN A 4 -4.74 -0.65 -6.44
N THR A 5 -5.63 -1.64 -6.36
CA THR A 5 -5.34 -3.08 -6.34
C THR A 5 -4.98 -3.63 -7.72
N ASN A 6 -5.37 -2.95 -8.79
CA ASN A 6 -5.07 -3.28 -10.18
C ASN A 6 -3.75 -2.63 -10.67
N ASN A 7 -2.94 -2.12 -9.75
CA ASN A 7 -1.73 -1.35 -10.04
C ASN A 7 -0.57 -1.75 -9.11
N LEU A 8 0.62 -1.94 -9.68
CA LEU A 8 1.80 -2.39 -8.95
C LEU A 8 2.63 -1.25 -8.30
N ASN A 9 2.25 0.00 -8.50
CA ASN A 9 2.90 1.13 -7.83
C ASN A 9 2.55 1.17 -6.33
N GLY A 10 3.54 1.50 -5.50
CA GLY A 10 3.39 1.56 -4.05
C GLY A 10 3.07 0.20 -3.41
N LYS A 11 3.73 -0.85 -3.93
CA LYS A 11 3.59 -2.24 -3.49
C LYS A 11 4.94 -2.86 -3.14
N ILE A 12 4.91 -3.94 -2.37
CA ILE A 12 5.99 -4.93 -2.33
C ILE A 12 5.42 -6.23 -2.89
N LEU A 13 6.06 -6.75 -3.93
CA LEU A 13 5.57 -7.91 -4.67
C LEU A 13 6.26 -9.18 -4.18
N ARG A 14 5.53 -10.30 -4.21
CA ARG A 14 6.06 -11.62 -3.91
C ARG A 14 5.60 -12.58 -5.00
N ILE A 15 6.57 -13.11 -5.74
CA ILE A 15 6.37 -14.05 -6.84
C ILE A 15 7.36 -15.21 -6.67
N HIS A 16 7.07 -16.34 -7.29
CA HIS A 16 8.02 -17.42 -7.47
C HIS A 16 8.42 -17.46 -8.95
N PRO A 17 9.64 -17.03 -9.31
CA PRO A 17 10.13 -17.14 -10.67
C PRO A 17 10.27 -18.62 -11.08
N GLU A 18 9.85 -18.94 -12.30
CA GLU A 18 9.98 -20.27 -12.89
C GLU A 18 11.16 -20.33 -13.87
N ASP A 19 11.64 -21.54 -14.17
CA ASP A 19 12.80 -21.77 -15.05
C ASP A 19 12.57 -21.28 -16.49
N ASP A 20 11.32 -21.23 -16.95
CA ASP A 20 10.94 -20.77 -18.29
C ASP A 20 10.79 -19.24 -18.40
N GLY A 21 11.09 -18.52 -17.31
CA GLY A 21 10.97 -17.07 -17.23
C GLY A 21 9.55 -16.57 -16.92
N THR A 22 8.60 -17.47 -16.67
CA THR A 22 7.30 -17.13 -16.08
C THR A 22 7.41 -17.01 -14.57
N TYR A 23 6.28 -16.80 -13.90
CA TYR A 23 6.20 -16.83 -12.45
C TYR A 23 4.89 -17.46 -12.00
N THR A 24 4.92 -18.06 -10.82
CA THR A 24 3.74 -18.46 -10.07
C THR A 24 3.52 -17.55 -8.87
N LEU A 25 2.28 -17.54 -8.35
CA LEU A 25 1.89 -16.76 -7.19
C LEU A 25 2.00 -17.62 -5.92
N PRO A 26 2.88 -17.27 -4.97
CA PRO A 26 2.94 -17.94 -3.68
C PRO A 26 1.63 -17.78 -2.90
N SER A 27 1.26 -18.80 -2.13
CA SER A 27 0.15 -18.68 -1.19
C SER A 27 0.46 -17.65 -0.09
N GLY A 28 -0.60 -17.01 0.41
CA GLY A 28 -0.47 -15.99 1.46
C GLY A 28 -0.09 -14.59 0.96
N ASN A 29 -0.10 -14.35 -0.35
CA ASN A 29 -0.18 -13.00 -0.90
C ASN A 29 -1.50 -12.32 -0.48
N LEU A 30 -1.53 -10.99 -0.58
CA LEU A 30 -2.70 -10.21 -0.16
C LEU A 30 -3.92 -10.50 -1.03
N PHE A 31 -3.67 -10.78 -2.30
CA PHE A 31 -4.67 -11.14 -3.30
C PHE A 31 -4.27 -12.42 -4.01
N THR A 32 -5.26 -13.16 -4.49
CA THR A 32 -5.11 -14.30 -5.40
C THR A 32 -5.07 -13.85 -6.85
N GLY A 33 -5.63 -12.69 -7.18
CA GLY A 33 -5.85 -12.21 -8.55
C GLY A 33 -7.19 -12.67 -9.15
N GLU A 34 -7.89 -13.55 -8.45
CA GLU A 34 -9.17 -14.16 -8.85
C GLU A 34 -10.31 -13.73 -7.93
N GLU A 35 -10.15 -12.63 -7.19
CA GLU A 35 -11.17 -12.09 -6.31
C GLU A 35 -12.48 -11.85 -7.07
N PRO A 36 -13.61 -12.40 -6.59
CA PRO A 36 -14.89 -12.31 -7.32
C PRO A 36 -15.51 -10.91 -7.28
N ASP A 37 -15.06 -10.06 -6.36
CA ASP A 37 -15.64 -8.75 -6.12
C ASP A 37 -15.45 -7.83 -7.35
N GLU A 38 -16.51 -7.08 -7.67
CA GLU A 38 -16.59 -6.17 -8.82
C GLU A 38 -16.31 -6.78 -10.22
N GLY A 39 -16.51 -8.09 -10.39
CA GLY A 39 -16.44 -8.76 -11.70
C GLY A 39 -15.10 -9.43 -12.04
N GLY A 40 -14.21 -9.62 -11.05
CA GLY A 40 -12.96 -10.36 -11.25
C GLY A 40 -11.83 -9.55 -11.91
N GLY A 41 -10.58 -9.94 -11.67
CA GLY A 41 -9.41 -9.43 -12.40
C GLY A 41 -9.03 -7.95 -12.13
N LYS A 42 -9.57 -7.35 -11.06
CA LYS A 42 -9.23 -5.98 -10.62
C LYS A 42 -8.18 -5.93 -9.51
N THR A 43 -7.61 -7.07 -9.18
CA THR A 43 -6.60 -7.27 -8.16
C THR A 43 -5.39 -7.93 -8.81
N ARG A 44 -4.20 -7.50 -8.41
CA ARG A 44 -2.93 -8.09 -8.85
C ARG A 44 -2.46 -9.08 -7.78
N GLY A 45 -2.43 -10.36 -8.12
CA GLY A 45 -2.08 -11.44 -7.18
C GLY A 45 -0.63 -11.42 -6.71
N GLU A 46 0.24 -10.66 -7.39
CA GLU A 46 1.65 -10.48 -7.00
C GLU A 46 1.80 -9.64 -5.72
N ILE A 47 0.76 -8.89 -5.33
CA ILE A 47 0.79 -7.97 -4.21
C ILE A 47 0.86 -8.76 -2.90
N TYR A 48 2.00 -8.65 -2.20
CA TYR A 48 2.14 -9.12 -0.82
C TYR A 48 1.88 -7.98 0.18
N VAL A 49 2.41 -6.79 -0.13
CA VAL A 49 2.17 -5.57 0.64
C VAL A 49 1.64 -4.49 -0.28
N MET A 50 0.59 -3.80 0.15
CA MET A 50 0.12 -2.58 -0.50
C MET A 50 0.09 -1.40 0.47
N GLY A 51 -0.16 -0.21 -0.08
CA GLY A 51 -0.28 1.00 0.73
C GLY A 51 1.05 1.48 1.29
N VAL A 52 2.13 1.33 0.53
CA VAL A 52 3.43 1.96 0.81
C VAL A 52 3.67 3.10 -0.18
N ARG A 53 4.28 4.22 0.24
CA ARG A 53 4.55 5.36 -0.66
C ARG A 53 5.79 5.14 -1.51
N ASN A 54 6.94 5.00 -0.87
CA ASN A 54 8.23 4.88 -1.52
C ASN A 54 9.11 3.86 -0.78
N PRO A 55 8.91 2.55 -0.99
CA PRO A 55 9.71 1.50 -0.37
C PRO A 55 11.15 1.58 -0.88
N ALA A 56 12.06 2.00 0.00
CA ALA A 56 13.44 2.30 -0.35
C ALA A 56 14.40 1.13 -0.05
N ARG A 57 14.05 0.28 0.91
CA ARG A 57 14.87 -0.87 1.30
C ARG A 57 14.00 -2.01 1.83
N ILE A 58 14.36 -3.23 1.43
CA ILE A 58 13.79 -4.47 1.98
C ILE A 58 14.91 -5.43 2.41
N SER A 59 14.60 -6.29 3.36
CA SER A 59 15.44 -7.40 3.81
C SER A 59 14.55 -8.52 4.33
N ILE A 60 14.96 -9.77 4.14
CA ILE A 60 14.22 -10.95 4.61
C ILE A 60 15.09 -11.67 5.63
N ASP A 61 14.53 -11.98 6.79
CA ASP A 61 15.16 -12.88 7.75
C ASP A 61 14.90 -14.33 7.34
N ALA A 62 15.94 -15.04 6.90
CA ALA A 62 15.84 -16.41 6.42
C ALA A 62 15.40 -17.42 7.49
N ALA A 63 15.57 -17.12 8.78
CA ALA A 63 15.16 -18.03 9.86
C ALA A 63 13.66 -17.94 10.16
N THR A 64 13.05 -16.78 9.95
CA THR A 64 11.66 -16.50 10.33
C THR A 64 10.75 -16.17 9.15
N ASP A 65 11.31 -16.01 7.95
CA ASP A 65 10.65 -15.47 6.75
C ASP A 65 10.03 -14.07 6.97
N THR A 66 10.54 -13.31 7.95
CA THR A 66 10.05 -11.96 8.25
C THR A 66 10.59 -10.97 7.22
N LEU A 67 9.70 -10.24 6.55
CA LEU A 67 10.05 -9.13 5.69
C LEU A 67 10.25 -7.86 6.51
N TYR A 68 11.47 -7.34 6.55
CA TYR A 68 11.75 -5.99 7.03
C TYR A 68 11.72 -5.02 5.86
N ALA A 69 10.93 -3.96 5.97
CA ALA A 69 10.82 -2.95 4.93
C ALA A 69 10.88 -1.53 5.51
N GLY A 70 11.59 -0.65 4.80
CA GLY A 70 11.63 0.78 5.05
C GLY A 70 11.05 1.56 3.89
N TRP A 71 10.15 2.51 4.15
CA TRP A 71 9.60 3.40 3.12
C TRP A 71 9.48 4.85 3.57
N VAL A 72 9.66 5.75 2.60
CA VAL A 72 9.66 7.21 2.81
C VAL A 72 8.25 7.77 2.71
N GLY A 73 7.87 8.61 3.67
CA GLY A 73 6.58 9.30 3.74
C GLY A 73 6.46 10.47 2.75
N PRO A 74 5.33 11.21 2.74
CA PRO A 74 5.12 12.36 1.88
C PRO A 74 6.00 13.55 2.22
N ASP A 75 5.99 14.54 1.33
CA ASP A 75 6.67 15.82 1.54
C ASP A 75 5.80 16.74 2.42
N ALA A 76 5.54 16.31 3.66
CA ALA A 76 4.74 17.01 4.66
C ALA A 76 5.58 17.30 5.91
N GLY A 77 6.26 18.46 5.94
CA GLY A 77 7.22 18.79 7.00
C GLY A 77 6.59 19.05 8.38
N ALA A 78 5.31 19.37 8.44
CA ALA A 78 4.57 19.67 9.67
C ALA A 78 3.11 19.20 9.54
N PRO A 79 2.42 18.92 10.66
CA PRO A 79 1.00 18.59 10.62
C PRO A 79 0.18 19.79 10.14
N SER A 80 -0.93 19.51 9.47
CA SER A 80 -1.87 20.50 8.95
C SER A 80 -3.27 20.18 9.44
N THR A 81 -3.93 21.16 10.07
CA THR A 81 -5.36 21.06 10.41
C THR A 81 -6.24 20.98 9.16
N THR A 82 -5.71 21.36 7.98
CA THR A 82 -6.39 21.24 6.70
C THR A 82 -6.12 19.92 6.01
N TRP A 83 -4.87 19.45 5.97
CA TRP A 83 -4.47 18.34 5.09
C TRP A 83 -4.17 17.02 5.80
N GLY A 84 -4.01 17.03 7.12
CA GLY A 84 -3.68 15.84 7.90
C GLY A 84 -2.26 15.86 8.45
N PRO A 85 -1.70 14.69 8.78
CA PRO A 85 -0.48 14.60 9.57
C PRO A 85 0.77 15.02 8.80
N ALA A 86 1.85 15.25 9.56
CA ALA A 86 3.19 15.35 9.00
C ALA A 86 3.63 14.01 8.37
N LYS A 87 4.78 14.02 7.71
CA LYS A 87 5.38 12.82 7.16
C LYS A 87 5.80 11.85 8.26
N TYR A 88 5.66 10.56 7.97
CA TYR A 88 6.32 9.49 8.69
C TYR A 88 7.16 8.70 7.71
N ASP A 89 8.45 8.56 8.03
CA ASP A 89 9.27 7.52 7.42
C ASP A 89 9.09 6.27 8.27
N THR A 90 8.79 5.14 7.62
CA THR A 90 8.38 3.92 8.32
C THR A 90 9.42 2.84 8.15
N PHE A 91 9.68 2.12 9.24
CA PHE A 91 10.34 0.83 9.24
C PHE A 91 9.40 -0.19 9.88
N ALA A 92 9.16 -1.32 9.23
CA ALA A 92 8.23 -2.34 9.70
C ALA A 92 8.82 -3.74 9.56
N ALA A 93 8.53 -4.59 10.55
CA ALA A 93 8.60 -6.03 10.44
C ALA A 93 7.23 -6.54 9.97
N ILE A 94 7.20 -7.15 8.80
CA ILE A 94 6.00 -7.62 8.10
C ILE A 94 6.06 -9.14 8.10
N THR A 95 5.21 -9.75 8.91
CA THR A 95 5.12 -11.21 9.07
C THR A 95 3.93 -11.82 8.31
N LYS A 96 3.08 -10.97 7.73
CA LYS A 96 1.93 -11.36 6.91
C LYS A 96 1.62 -10.28 5.88
N ALA A 97 0.97 -10.69 4.78
CA ALA A 97 0.47 -9.76 3.77
C ALA A 97 -0.48 -8.72 4.38
N GLY A 98 -0.49 -7.51 3.82
CA GLY A 98 -1.32 -6.42 4.36
C GLY A 98 -1.30 -5.11 3.59
N ASN A 99 -2.25 -4.24 3.94
CA ASN A 99 -2.34 -2.87 3.47
C ASN A 99 -1.86 -1.90 4.56
N HIS A 100 -0.86 -1.08 4.24
CA HIS A 100 -0.26 -0.10 5.15
C HIS A 100 -0.79 1.34 4.98
N GLY A 101 -1.91 1.50 4.27
CA GLY A 101 -2.77 2.68 4.34
C GLY A 101 -2.49 3.79 3.34
N TRP A 102 -1.28 3.91 2.78
CA TRP A 102 -0.98 4.98 1.82
C TRP A 102 -1.81 4.81 0.52
N PRO A 103 -2.40 5.88 -0.06
CA PRO A 103 -2.27 7.29 0.29
C PRO A 103 -3.31 7.83 1.26
N TYR A 104 -4.19 6.98 1.79
CA TYR A 104 -5.33 7.41 2.60
C TYR A 104 -4.94 7.74 4.03
N CYS A 105 -4.18 6.85 4.66
CA CYS A 105 -3.81 6.92 6.05
C CYS A 105 -2.33 6.59 6.26
N MET A 106 -1.76 7.10 7.35
CA MET A 106 -0.36 6.85 7.70
C MET A 106 -0.14 6.77 9.21
N GLY A 107 0.97 6.13 9.59
CA GLY A 107 1.39 6.03 10.97
C GLY A 107 0.36 5.25 11.79
N ASN A 108 -0.01 5.80 12.94
CA ASN A 108 -1.00 5.20 13.82
C ASN A 108 -2.44 5.60 13.41
N ASN A 109 -2.91 5.10 12.26
CA ASN A 109 -4.24 5.35 11.69
C ASN A 109 -4.62 6.85 11.58
N GLN A 110 -3.68 7.67 11.13
CA GLN A 110 -3.92 9.10 10.93
C GLN A 110 -4.39 9.37 9.49
N PRO A 111 -5.59 9.92 9.29
CA PRO A 111 -6.13 10.14 7.96
C PRO A 111 -5.53 11.39 7.30
N TYR A 112 -5.32 11.31 5.99
CA TYR A 112 -5.18 12.49 5.14
C TYR A 112 -6.57 12.96 4.67
N ARG A 113 -6.61 14.19 4.17
CA ARG A 113 -7.80 14.74 3.54
C ARG A 113 -7.81 14.45 2.05
N ASP A 114 -8.98 14.11 1.52
CA ASP A 114 -9.12 13.80 0.10
C ASP A 114 -8.82 15.05 -0.74
N ARG A 115 -7.97 14.85 -1.76
CA ARG A 115 -7.48 15.85 -2.70
C ARG A 115 -7.97 15.60 -4.13
N ASN A 116 -9.05 14.82 -4.29
CA ASN A 116 -9.64 14.50 -5.57
C ASN A 116 -9.92 15.74 -6.44
N LEU A 117 -9.80 15.54 -7.75
CA LEU A 117 -10.01 16.55 -8.79
C LEU A 117 -11.50 16.94 -8.87
N PRO A 118 -11.83 18.15 -9.41
CA PRO A 118 -11.00 19.00 -10.27
C PRO A 118 -10.06 19.98 -9.55
N ASP A 119 -10.22 20.23 -8.25
CA ASP A 119 -9.45 21.25 -7.54
C ASP A 119 -8.73 20.66 -6.31
N PRO A 120 -7.45 20.27 -6.45
CA PRO A 120 -6.68 19.65 -5.36
C PRO A 120 -6.27 20.66 -4.27
N SER A 121 -6.60 21.94 -4.43
CA SER A 121 -6.45 22.96 -3.38
C SER A 121 -7.65 23.04 -2.45
N LYS A 122 -8.80 22.49 -2.86
CA LYS A 122 -10.02 22.43 -2.04
C LYS A 122 -10.08 21.09 -1.31
N PRO A 123 -9.99 21.10 0.03
CA PRO A 123 -10.01 19.86 0.77
C PRO A 123 -11.41 19.26 0.86
N LEU A 124 -11.53 17.96 0.57
CA LEU A 124 -12.78 17.20 0.65
C LEU A 124 -12.96 16.54 2.04
N GLY A 125 -13.61 15.38 2.12
CA GLY A 125 -13.74 14.62 3.35
C GLY A 125 -12.39 14.10 3.86
N TRP A 126 -12.32 13.74 5.13
CA TRP A 126 -11.24 12.91 5.66
C TRP A 126 -11.41 11.48 5.14
N TYR A 127 -10.30 10.80 4.86
CA TYR A 127 -10.37 9.37 4.62
C TYR A 127 -10.76 8.63 5.90
N ASP A 128 -11.52 7.55 5.74
CA ASP A 128 -11.80 6.60 6.81
C ASP A 128 -10.69 5.54 6.81
N CYS A 129 -9.87 5.52 7.87
CA CYS A 129 -8.76 4.57 7.96
C CYS A 129 -9.21 3.14 8.25
N ASP A 130 -10.40 2.97 8.81
CA ASP A 130 -10.97 1.65 9.09
C ASP A 130 -11.71 1.08 7.87
N ALA A 131 -12.13 1.96 6.94
CA ALA A 131 -12.78 1.59 5.69
C ALA A 131 -12.32 2.45 4.49
N PRO A 132 -11.02 2.38 4.09
CA PRO A 132 -10.52 3.17 2.99
C PRO A 132 -11.20 2.79 1.67
N LYS A 133 -11.71 3.79 0.95
CA LYS A 133 -12.31 3.60 -0.37
C LYS A 133 -11.32 3.97 -1.46
N ASN A 134 -11.05 3.03 -2.35
CA ASN A 134 -10.28 3.31 -3.55
C ASN A 134 -11.21 3.70 -4.71
N GLU A 135 -11.18 4.98 -5.09
CA GLU A 135 -11.93 5.53 -6.23
C GLU A 135 -11.05 5.74 -7.47
N SER A 136 -9.84 5.17 -7.47
CA SER A 136 -8.84 5.28 -8.54
C SER A 136 -8.58 3.99 -9.30
#